data_AF-A0A0D3AGD2-F1
#
_entry.id   AF-A0A0D3AGD2-F1
#
_cell.length_a   1.000
_cell.length_b   1.000
_cell.length_c   1.000
_cell.angle_alpha   90.00
_cell.angle_beta   90.00
_cell.angle_gamma   90.00
#
_symmetry.space_group_name_H-M   'P 1'
#
loop_
_entity.id
_entity.type
_entity.pdbx_description
1 polymer ?
#
loop_
_entity_poly.entity_id
_entity_poly.type
_entity_poly.pdbx_seq_one_letter_code
_entity_poly.pdbx_strand_id
1 'polypeptide(L)'
;LFIAAGPKPEAGGEDSSRSFFQIKKTQAKLNAYKFVYCSDGNDCIDVGTNVEGGVRGLVIGSTPPFGYPFEVVFVKATEKETSSKTMSII
;
A
#
# COMPACT_ATOMS: atom_id res chain seq x y z
N LEU A 1 -11.40 2.66 2.67
CA LEU A 1 -10.80 1.69 3.63
C LEU A 1 -9.33 2.06 3.85
N PHE A 2 -8.82 2.10 5.08
CA PHE A 2 -7.40 2.40 5.34
C PHE A 2 -6.49 1.18 5.13
N ILE A 3 -5.30 1.42 4.59
CA ILE A 3 -4.21 0.43 4.57
C ILE A 3 -3.45 0.52 5.89
N ALA A 4 -3.28 -0.61 6.55
CA ALA A 4 -2.57 -0.73 7.81
C ALA A 4 -1.48 -1.80 7.71
N ALA A 5 -0.47 -1.69 8.57
CA ALA A 5 0.46 -2.78 8.82
C ALA A 5 -0.12 -3.72 9.88
N GLY A 6 0.17 -5.01 9.76
CA GLY A 6 -0.25 -6.03 10.70
C GLY A 6 0.71 -7.22 10.71
N PRO A 7 0.44 -8.25 11.52
CA PRO A 7 1.17 -9.50 11.48
C PRO A 7 1.21 -10.07 10.07
N LYS A 8 2.28 -10.77 9.71
CA LYS A 8 2.34 -11.49 8.44
C LYS A 8 1.20 -12.52 8.44
N PRO A 9 0.31 -12.51 7.44
CA PRO A 9 -0.78 -13.46 7.39
C PRO A 9 -0.24 -14.89 7.23
N GLU A 10 -0.93 -15.85 7.87
CA GLU A 10 -0.68 -17.26 7.61
C GLU A 10 -1.06 -17.61 6.16
N ALA A 11 -0.28 -18.48 5.54
CA ALA A 11 -0.53 -18.88 4.16
C ALA A 11 -1.89 -19.56 4.03
N GLY A 12 -2.82 -18.95 3.27
CA GLY A 12 -4.17 -19.47 3.07
C GLY A 12 -5.20 -19.02 4.11
N GLY A 13 -4.84 -18.19 5.09
CA GLY A 13 -5.79 -17.57 6.02
C GLY A 13 -6.61 -16.44 5.37
N GLU A 14 -7.74 -16.07 5.97
CA GLU A 14 -8.62 -14.98 5.52
C GLU A 14 -7.85 -13.64 5.36
N ASP A 15 -6.97 -13.33 6.33
CA ASP A 15 -6.12 -12.13 6.31
C ASP A 15 -5.12 -12.11 5.14
N SER A 16 -4.78 -13.28 4.59
CA SER A 16 -3.90 -13.41 3.43
C SER A 16 -4.53 -12.73 2.21
N SER A 17 -5.83 -12.90 1.99
CA SER A 17 -6.55 -12.32 0.84
C SER A 17 -6.55 -10.77 0.81
N ARG A 18 -6.37 -10.14 1.97
CA ARG A 18 -6.38 -8.67 2.14
C ARG A 18 -4.99 -8.06 2.23
N SER A 19 -3.94 -8.89 2.15
CA SER A 19 -2.56 -8.47 2.38
C SER A 19 -1.74 -8.28 1.09
N PHE A 20 -2.29 -8.62 -0.07
CA PHE A 20 -1.58 -8.55 -1.35
C PHE A 20 -1.97 -7.32 -2.17
N PHE A 21 -0.96 -6.68 -2.76
CA PHE A 21 -1.10 -5.54 -3.65
C PHE A 21 -0.31 -5.81 -4.93
N GLN A 22 -0.77 -5.22 -6.04
CA GLN A 22 -0.03 -5.24 -7.30
C GLN A 22 0.52 -3.85 -7.61
N ILE A 23 1.66 -3.82 -8.31
CA ILE A 23 2.26 -2.60 -8.84
C ILE A 23 1.91 -2.53 -10.32
N LYS A 24 1.21 -1.48 -10.75
CA LYS A 24 0.83 -1.26 -12.15
C LYS A 24 1.45 0.04 -12.68
N LYS A 25 1.80 0.07 -13.95
CA LYS A 25 2.26 1.30 -14.62
C LYS A 25 1.11 2.29 -14.73
N THR A 26 1.42 3.57 -14.61
CA THR A 26 0.50 4.65 -15.00
C THR A 26 0.73 5.02 -16.46
N GLN A 27 -0.33 5.44 -17.16
CA GLN A 27 -0.20 5.89 -18.55
C GLN A 27 0.28 7.35 -18.66
N ALA A 28 0.20 8.12 -17.56
CA ALA A 28 0.39 9.56 -17.58
C ALA A 28 1.86 10.01 -17.55
N LYS A 29 2.77 9.21 -16.98
CA LYS A 29 4.18 9.62 -16.78
C LYS A 29 5.15 8.46 -17.01
N LEU A 30 6.30 8.78 -17.62
CA LEU A 30 7.41 7.83 -17.78
C LEU A 30 7.90 7.40 -16.37
N ASN A 31 8.03 6.09 -16.13
CA ASN A 31 8.51 5.51 -14.86
C ASN A 31 7.64 5.77 -13.61
N ALA A 32 6.37 6.15 -13.79
CA ALA A 32 5.42 6.26 -12.67
C ALA A 32 4.54 5.02 -12.56
N TYR A 33 4.34 4.60 -11.32
CA TYR A 33 3.57 3.41 -10.95
C TYR A 33 2.46 3.77 -9.96
N LYS A 34 1.47 2.89 -9.85
CA LYS A 34 0.43 2.93 -8.82
C LYS A 34 0.29 1.57 -8.16
N PHE A 35 -0.16 1.57 -6.91
CA PHE A 35 -0.56 0.35 -6.21
C PHE A 35 -2.04 0.09 -6.43
N VAL A 36 -2.41 -1.19 -6.57
CA VAL A 36 -3.81 -1.62 -6.64
C VAL A 36 -4.05 -2.80 -5.71
N TYR A 37 -5.24 -2.84 -5.14
CA TYR A 37 -5.77 -3.97 -4.39
C TYR A 37 -6.81 -4.70 -5.25
N CYS A 38 -6.70 -6.01 -5.41
CA CYS A 38 -7.64 -6.81 -6.19
C CYS A 38 -8.18 -7.93 -5.29
N SER A 39 -9.46 -7.87 -4.91
CA SER A 39 -10.04 -8.86 -3.99
C SER A 39 -10.12 -10.25 -4.64
N ASP A 40 -10.53 -10.31 -5.91
CA ASP A 40 -10.84 -11.57 -6.61
C ASP A 40 -10.24 -11.61 -8.03
N GLY A 41 -9.09 -10.96 -8.21
CA GLY A 41 -8.27 -11.02 -9.43
C GLY A 41 -8.76 -10.16 -10.61
N ASN A 42 -10.07 -9.96 -10.77
CA ASN A 42 -10.64 -9.23 -11.90
C ASN A 42 -10.90 -7.75 -11.62
N ASP A 43 -11.45 -7.44 -10.45
CA ASP A 43 -11.76 -6.07 -10.05
C ASP A 43 -10.68 -5.53 -9.11
N CYS A 44 -9.90 -4.58 -9.63
CA CYS A 44 -8.83 -3.94 -8.89
C CYS A 44 -9.19 -2.50 -8.55
N ILE A 45 -8.98 -2.12 -7.31
CA ILE A 45 -9.22 -0.77 -6.78
C ILE A 45 -7.86 -0.11 -6.59
N ASP A 46 -7.74 1.13 -7.07
CA ASP A 46 -6.53 1.92 -6.90
C ASP A 46 -6.31 2.31 -5.44
N VAL A 47 -5.04 2.35 -5.03
CA VAL A 47 -4.62 2.90 -3.74
C VAL A 47 -4.41 4.41 -3.89
N GLY A 48 -5.10 5.18 -3.06
CA GLY A 48 -4.99 6.63 -2.96
C GLY A 48 -4.37 7.08 -1.64
N THR A 49 -4.39 8.39 -1.41
CA THR A 49 -4.03 8.99 -0.11
C THR A 49 -5.19 9.76 0.48
N ASN A 50 -5.35 9.65 1.80
CA ASN A 50 -6.27 10.46 2.58
C ASN A 50 -5.47 11.27 3.62
N VAL A 51 -5.93 12.49 3.94
CA VAL A 51 -5.42 13.29 5.04
C VAL A 51 -6.56 13.46 6.04
N GLU A 52 -6.44 12.80 7.19
CA GLU A 52 -7.41 12.87 8.26
C GLU A 52 -6.69 13.25 9.56
N GLY A 53 -7.18 14.28 10.26
CA GLY A 53 -6.55 14.77 11.50
C GLY A 53 -5.10 15.28 11.33
N GLY A 54 -4.71 15.68 10.11
CA GLY A 54 -3.34 16.11 9.80
C GLY A 54 -2.36 14.96 9.50
N VAL A 55 -2.81 13.70 9.56
CA VAL A 55 -2.01 12.53 9.23
C VAL A 55 -2.36 12.06 7.82
N ARG A 56 -1.32 11.88 6.98
CA ARG A 56 -1.49 11.32 5.63
C ARG A 56 -1.41 9.80 5.67
N GLY A 57 -2.51 9.13 5.31
CA GLY A 57 -2.61 7.68 5.22
C GLY A 57 -2.86 7.19 3.80
N LEU A 58 -2.61 5.90 3.56
CA LEU A 58 -2.98 5.22 2.32
C LEU A 58 -4.38 4.61 2.47
N VAL A 59 -5.17 4.66 1.41
CA VAL A 59 -6.56 4.16 1.39
C VAL A 59 -6.88 3.39 0.11
N ILE A 60 -7.75 2.39 0.23
CA ILE A 60 -8.44 1.72 -0.88
C ILE A 60 -9.78 2.43 -1.08
N GLY A 61 -10.03 2.91 -2.29
CA GLY A 61 -11.33 3.46 -2.70
C GLY A 61 -11.25 4.58 -3.72
N SER A 62 -12.20 4.57 -4.66
CA SER A 62 -12.30 5.50 -5.80
C SER A 62 -13.22 6.70 -5.54
N THR A 63 -13.57 7.01 -4.29
CA THR A 63 -14.53 8.08 -3.98
C THR A 63 -13.83 9.42 -3.84
N PRO A 64 -14.16 10.42 -4.69
CA PRO A 64 -13.68 11.79 -4.51
C PRO A 64 -14.04 12.33 -3.12
N PRO A 65 -13.17 13.15 -2.50
CA PRO A 65 -11.90 13.67 -3.02
C PRO A 65 -10.70 12.70 -2.89
N PHE A 66 -10.92 11.47 -2.42
CA PHE A 66 -9.91 10.50 -2.00
C PHE A 66 -9.57 9.43 -3.06
N GLY A 67 -10.06 9.60 -4.30
CA GLY A 67 -10.06 8.58 -5.35
C GLY A 67 -9.02 8.70 -6.45
N TYR A 68 -8.05 9.61 -6.35
CA TYR A 68 -6.95 9.66 -7.33
C TYR A 68 -5.87 8.65 -6.97
N PRO A 69 -5.39 7.84 -7.93
CA PRO A 69 -4.30 6.90 -7.69
C PRO A 69 -3.07 7.65 -7.19
N PHE A 70 -2.47 7.16 -6.11
CA PHE A 70 -1.23 7.73 -5.62
C PHE A 70 -0.06 7.23 -6.48
N GLU A 71 0.43 8.12 -7.34
CA GLU A 71 1.55 7.83 -8.24
C GLU A 71 2.89 7.87 -7.49
N VAL A 72 3.72 6.85 -7.70
CA VAL A 72 5.03 6.72 -7.09
C VAL A 72 6.11 6.40 -8.12
N VAL A 73 7.36 6.74 -7.76
CA VAL A 73 8.57 6.30 -8.46
C VAL A 73 9.40 5.50 -7.47
N PHE A 74 9.92 4.35 -7.91
CA PHE A 74 10.79 3.53 -7.08
C PHE A 74 12.23 4.03 -7.17
N VAL A 75 12.80 4.40 -6.02
CA VAL A 75 14.21 4.77 -5.89
C VAL A 75 14.93 3.64 -5.16
N LYS A 76 16.11 3.26 -5.65
CA LYS A 76 16.95 2.26 -4.98
C LYS A 76 17.37 2.80 -3.61
N ALA A 77 16.98 2.12 -2.54
CA ALA A 77 17.50 2.41 -1.21
C ALA A 77 18.98 1.99 -1.13
N THR A 78 19.86 2.91 -0.74
CA THR A 78 21.32 2.69 -0.62
C THR A 78 21.76 2.26 0.78
N GLU A 79 20.87 2.23 1.77
CA GLU A 79 21.20 1.89 3.16
C GLU A 79 20.85 0.44 3.51
N LYS A 80 21.84 -0.26 4.07
CA LYS A 80 21.69 -1.57 4.70
C LYS A 80 21.44 -1.38 6.19
N GLU A 81 20.32 -0.76 6.57
CA GLU A 81 19.93 -0.68 7.97
C GLU A 81 19.19 -1.95 8.40
N THR A 82 19.93 -2.93 8.90
CA THR A 82 19.40 -3.86 9.91
C THR A 82 19.07 -3.05 11.15
N SER A 83 17.87 -2.48 11.21
CA SER A 83 17.30 -2.02 12.48
C SER A 83 16.96 -3.26 13.31
N SER A 84 17.94 -3.76 14.05
CA SER A 84 17.67 -4.64 15.20
C SER A 84 17.01 -3.79 16.28
N LYS A 85 15.70 -3.58 16.18
CA LYS A 85 14.92 -3.22 17.36
C LYS A 85 14.91 -4.46 18.27
N THR A 86 15.85 -4.51 19.20
CA THR A 86 15.68 -5.31 20.41
C THR A 86 14.41 -4.79 21.08
N MET A 87 13.33 -5.57 21.04
CA MET A 87 12.21 -5.35 21.94
C MET A 87 12.70 -5.71 23.34
N SER A 88 13.20 -4.74 24.09
CA SER A 88 13.42 -4.91 25.52
C SER A 88 12.05 -4.94 26.20
N ILE A 89 11.65 -6.11 26.67
CA ILE A 89 10.65 -6.25 27.73
C ILE A 89 11.40 -5.92 29.03
N ILE A 90 10.97 -4.86 29.72
CA ILE A 90 11.30 -4.60 31.13
C ILE A 90 10.09 -5.02 31.95
#